data_AF-A0A3P5ZDR0-F1
#
_entry.id   AF-A0A3P5ZDR0-F1
#
_cell.length_a   1.000
_cell.length_b   1.000
_cell.length_c   1.000
_cell.angle_alpha   90.00
_cell.angle_beta   90.00
_cell.angle_gamma   90.00
#
_symmetry.space_group_name_H-M   'P 1'
#
loop_
_entity.id
_entity.type
_entity.pdbx_description
1 polymer ?
#
loop_
_entity_poly.entity_id
_entity_poly.type
_entity_poly.pdbx_seq_one_letter_code
_entity_poly.pdbx_strand_id
1 'polypeptide(L)'
;MTEDMMIKGAEDLISNLPDGILQHMLCLIPIKLAISTSLLSRRWRHVWCEIPSITLGGDTLTAASINETLARYTAPKTKSFDPLITPITKEKIPYVDRWIKFATSHNVENLSLNFSRYYYYY
;
A
#
# COMPACT_ATOMS: atom_id res chain seq x y z
N MET A 1 42.11 -13.08 -27.36
CA MET A 1 42.12 -13.02 -25.89
C MET A 1 41.66 -11.61 -25.52
N THR A 2 40.38 -11.35 -25.77
CA THR A 2 39.72 -10.06 -25.57
C THR A 2 39.04 -10.10 -24.22
N GLU A 3 39.37 -9.11 -23.42
CA GLU A 3 38.94 -8.91 -22.05
C GLU A 3 37.44 -9.09 -21.92
N ASP A 4 37.09 -9.90 -20.93
CA ASP A 4 35.78 -10.03 -20.33
C ASP A 4 35.36 -8.63 -19.85
N MET A 5 34.78 -7.84 -20.75
CA MET A 5 34.03 -6.64 -20.42
C MET A 5 32.81 -7.11 -19.64
N MET A 6 33.04 -7.44 -18.37
CA MET A 6 32.01 -7.49 -17.36
C MET A 6 31.33 -6.13 -17.43
N ILE A 7 30.11 -6.13 -17.99
CA ILE A 7 29.15 -5.09 -17.68
C ILE A 7 28.98 -5.23 -16.18
N LYS A 8 29.77 -4.48 -15.41
CA LYS A 8 29.61 -4.33 -13.97
C LYS A 8 28.21 -3.77 -13.84
N GLY A 9 27.25 -4.66 -13.57
CA GLY A 9 25.83 -4.31 -13.55
C GLY A 9 25.70 -3.05 -12.72
N ALA A 10 25.02 -2.04 -13.29
CA ALA A 10 24.85 -0.75 -12.64
C ALA A 10 24.50 -1.01 -11.17
N GLU A 11 25.37 -0.55 -10.25
CA GLU A 11 25.21 -0.84 -8.83
C GLU A 11 23.79 -0.43 -8.42
N ASP A 12 23.05 -1.32 -7.76
CA ASP A 12 21.65 -1.07 -7.38
C ASP A 12 21.62 -0.06 -6.22
N LEU A 13 21.74 1.22 -6.58
CA LEU A 13 21.80 2.33 -5.64
C LEU A 13 20.52 2.44 -4.80
N ILE A 14 19.37 2.06 -5.36
CA ILE A 14 18.09 2.17 -4.67
C ILE A 14 17.98 1.06 -3.61
N SER A 15 18.33 -0.18 -3.95
CA SER A 15 18.37 -1.26 -2.95
C SER A 15 19.52 -1.14 -1.94
N ASN A 16 20.46 -0.22 -2.14
CA ASN A 16 21.52 0.09 -1.16
C ASN A 16 21.12 1.18 -0.15
N LEU A 17 19.99 1.87 -0.33
CA LEU A 17 19.52 2.88 0.63
C LEU A 17 19.19 2.24 2.00
N PRO A 18 19.21 2.97 3.12
CA PRO A 18 18.67 2.49 4.39
C PRO A 18 17.15 2.27 4.32
N ASP A 19 16.64 1.31 5.10
CA ASP A 19 15.20 0.96 5.10
C ASP A 19 14.30 2.15 5.44
N GLY A 20 14.74 3.06 6.33
CA GLY A 20 13.98 4.28 6.65
C GLY A 20 13.77 5.21 5.45
N ILE A 21 14.74 5.29 4.52
CA ILE A 21 14.60 6.06 3.29
C ILE A 21 13.62 5.36 2.34
N LEU A 22 13.74 4.04 2.22
CA LEU A 22 12.81 3.25 1.41
C LEU A 22 11.38 3.37 1.94
N GLN A 23 11.17 3.23 3.24
CA GLN A 23 9.86 3.44 3.88
C GLN A 23 9.31 4.82 3.57
N HIS A 24 10.16 5.86 3.63
CA HIS A 24 9.73 7.21 3.31
C HIS A 24 9.34 7.37 1.83
N MET A 25 10.09 6.79 0.89
CA MET A 25 9.71 6.78 -0.53
C MET A 25 8.38 6.06 -0.75
N LEU A 26 8.19 4.92 -0.08
CA LEU A 26 6.97 4.13 -0.22
C LEU A 26 5.75 4.80 0.43
N CYS A 27 5.92 5.62 1.48
CA CYS A 27 4.86 6.50 2.01
C CYS A 27 4.34 7.51 0.97
N LEU A 28 5.14 7.88 -0.03
CA LEU A 28 4.81 8.92 -1.00
C LEU A 28 4.09 8.38 -2.24
N ILE A 29 3.93 7.06 -2.35
CA ILE A 29 3.29 6.41 -3.50
C ILE A 29 2.04 5.62 -3.08
N PRO A 30 1.07 5.40 -4.00
CA PRO A 30 -0.07 4.53 -3.73
C PRO A 30 0.36 3.12 -3.31
N ILE A 31 -0.40 2.50 -2.39
CA ILE A 31 -0.07 1.18 -1.84
C ILE A 31 0.14 0.11 -2.92
N LYS A 32 -0.56 0.18 -4.05
CA LYS A 32 -0.43 -0.78 -5.16
C LYS A 32 0.97 -0.72 -5.76
N LEU A 33 1.50 0.50 -5.93
CA LEU A 33 2.87 0.71 -6.38
C LEU A 33 3.84 0.26 -5.29
N ALA A 34 3.57 0.56 -4.02
CA ALA A 34 4.41 0.09 -2.92
C ALA A 34 4.49 -1.44 -2.85
N ILE A 35 3.37 -2.16 -2.99
CA ILE A 35 3.35 -3.63 -3.08
C ILE A 35 4.12 -4.10 -4.31
N SER A 36 4.02 -3.42 -5.45
CA SER A 36 4.76 -3.81 -6.66
C SER A 36 6.28 -3.73 -6.49
N THR A 37 6.77 -2.84 -5.62
CA THR A 37 8.20 -2.77 -5.29
C THR A 37 8.71 -4.01 -4.57
N SER A 38 7.83 -4.84 -4.00
CA SER A 38 8.22 -6.15 -3.41
C SER A 38 8.85 -7.11 -4.43
N LEU A 39 8.69 -6.84 -5.74
CA LEU A 39 9.33 -7.58 -6.82
C LEU A 39 10.80 -7.20 -7.03
N LEU A 40 11.24 -6.02 -6.55
CA LEU A 40 12.62 -5.54 -6.72
C LEU A 40 13.61 -6.38 -5.91
N SER A 41 13.28 -6.71 -4.66
CA SER A 41 14.04 -7.67 -3.86
C SER A 41 13.26 -8.13 -2.62
N ARG A 42 13.77 -9.18 -1.95
CA ARG A 42 13.23 -9.63 -0.66
C ARG A 42 13.18 -8.51 0.37
N ARG A 43 14.12 -7.56 0.36
CA ARG A 43 14.16 -6.44 1.30
C ARG A 43 12.96 -5.52 1.13
N TRP A 44 12.63 -5.16 -0.12
CA TRP A 44 11.48 -4.30 -0.41
C TRP A 44 10.16 -4.92 0.05
N ARG A 45 10.03 -6.25 0.02
CA ARG A 45 8.86 -6.96 0.57
C ARG A 45 8.66 -6.71 2.06
N HIS A 46 9.74 -6.57 2.85
CA HIS A 46 9.65 -6.28 4.27
C HIS A 46 9.36 -4.79 4.53
N VAL A 47 10.06 -3.91 3.80
CA VAL A 47 9.94 -2.45 3.95
C VAL A 47 8.48 -1.99 3.78
N TRP A 48 7.76 -2.47 2.76
CA TRP A 48 6.39 -1.99 2.54
C TRP A 48 5.39 -2.44 3.62
N CYS A 49 5.61 -3.60 4.26
CA CYS A 49 4.75 -4.13 5.32
C CYS A 49 4.85 -3.33 6.63
N GLU A 50 5.89 -2.50 6.79
CA GLU A 50 6.20 -1.75 8.02
C GLU A 50 5.90 -0.26 7.92
N ILE A 51 5.38 0.22 6.79
CA ILE A 51 5.12 1.64 6.56
C ILE A 51 4.00 2.12 7.50
N PRO A 52 4.16 3.26 8.21
CA PRO A 52 3.17 3.74 9.18
C PRO A 52 1.92 4.41 8.57
N SER A 53 1.81 4.52 7.24
CA SER A 53 0.69 5.16 6.55
C SER A 53 0.29 4.37 5.32
N ILE A 54 -1.01 4.10 5.15
CA ILE A 54 -1.55 3.39 3.99
C ILE A 54 -2.60 4.25 3.31
N THR A 55 -2.38 4.54 2.03
CA THR A 55 -3.39 5.13 1.15
C THR A 55 -3.82 4.11 0.11
N LEU A 56 -5.08 3.68 0.16
CA LEU A 56 -5.66 2.80 -0.86
C LEU A 56 -6.26 3.68 -1.97
N GLY A 57 -5.49 3.93 -3.02
CA GLY A 57 -5.90 4.76 -4.15
C GLY A 57 -5.91 4.00 -5.46
N GLY A 58 -7.03 4.02 -6.18
CA GLY A 58 -7.14 3.57 -7.56
C GLY A 58 -8.46 2.88 -7.89
N ASP A 59 -9.08 3.26 -9.01
CA ASP A 59 -10.37 2.74 -9.53
C ASP A 59 -10.41 1.22 -9.74
N THR A 60 -9.26 0.54 -9.66
CA THR A 60 -9.11 -0.91 -9.87
C THR A 60 -9.01 -1.74 -8.58
N LEU A 61 -9.06 -1.12 -7.39
CA LEU A 61 -9.01 -1.87 -6.13
C LEU A 61 -10.40 -2.46 -5.78
N THR A 62 -10.51 -3.78 -5.91
CA THR A 62 -11.65 -4.56 -5.41
C THR A 62 -11.59 -4.69 -3.89
N ALA A 63 -12.73 -4.94 -3.24
CA ALA A 63 -12.76 -5.18 -1.80
C ALA A 63 -11.90 -6.40 -1.39
N ALA A 64 -11.80 -7.42 -2.24
CA ALA A 64 -10.95 -8.59 -2.03
C ALA A 64 -9.46 -8.22 -2.02
N SER A 65 -9.01 -7.42 -2.99
CA SER A 65 -7.62 -6.95 -3.06
C SER A 65 -7.23 -6.09 -1.87
N ILE A 66 -8.17 -5.25 -1.39
CA ILE A 66 -7.99 -4.48 -0.15
C ILE A 66 -7.80 -5.43 1.02
N ASN A 67 -8.67 -6.44 1.17
CA ASN A 67 -8.60 -7.37 2.29
C ASN A 67 -7.32 -8.24 2.28
N GLU A 68 -6.86 -8.67 1.11
CA GLU A 68 -5.55 -9.35 0.98
C GLU A 68 -4.39 -8.45 1.39
N THR A 69 -4.47 -7.16 1.04
CA THR A 69 -3.46 -6.17 1.42
C THR A 69 -3.44 -5.98 2.94
N LEU A 70 -4.62 -5.82 3.55
CA LEU A 70 -4.78 -5.72 5.01
C LEU A 70 -4.26 -6.97 5.73
N ALA A 71 -4.47 -8.17 5.17
CA ALA A 71 -3.98 -9.42 5.76
C ALA A 71 -2.45 -9.56 5.75
N ARG A 72 -1.76 -8.86 4.84
CA ARG A 72 -0.29 -8.88 4.72
C ARG A 72 0.39 -7.72 5.44
N TYR A 73 -0.39 -6.78 5.96
CA TYR A 73 0.10 -5.59 6.60
C TYR A 73 0.28 -5.86 8.10
N THR A 74 1.48 -5.60 8.61
CA THR A 74 1.89 -6.01 9.98
C THR A 74 2.41 -4.84 10.80
N ALA A 75 2.28 -3.60 10.32
CA ALA A 75 2.86 -2.45 11.01
C ALA A 75 2.21 -2.27 12.40
N PRO A 76 3.01 -2.21 13.48
CA PRO A 76 2.49 -2.20 14.85
C PRO A 76 1.86 -0.87 15.28
N LYS A 77 2.09 0.22 14.53
CA LYS A 77 1.50 1.55 14.77
C LYS A 77 1.28 2.27 13.44
N THR A 78 0.04 2.30 12.97
CA THR A 78 -0.34 2.96 11.72
C THR A 78 -1.01 4.30 12.04
N LYS A 79 -0.49 5.40 11.51
CA LYS A 79 -0.95 6.77 11.79
C LYS A 79 -2.09 7.25 10.89
N SER A 80 -2.26 6.64 9.71
CA SER A 80 -3.40 6.96 8.84
C SER A 80 -3.81 5.78 7.97
N PHE A 81 -5.11 5.55 7.88
CA PHE A 81 -5.75 4.68 6.90
C PHE A 81 -6.70 5.54 6.06
N ASP A 82 -6.24 5.85 4.85
CA ASP A 82 -7.01 6.60 3.85
C ASP A 82 -7.39 5.65 2.72
N PRO A 83 -8.49 4.89 2.86
CA PRO A 83 -8.84 3.85 1.91
C PRO A 83 -9.29 4.34 0.53
N LEU A 84 -9.41 5.65 0.24
CA LEU A 84 -10.32 6.08 -0.82
C LEU A 84 -9.90 7.35 -1.57
N ILE A 85 -9.17 7.15 -2.66
CA ILE A 85 -9.36 7.98 -3.87
C ILE A 85 -10.70 7.60 -4.56
N THR A 86 -11.25 6.41 -4.29
CA THR A 86 -12.47 5.90 -4.96
C THR A 86 -13.67 5.88 -4.03
N PRO A 87 -14.90 6.12 -4.48
CA PRO A 87 -16.06 6.03 -3.60
C PRO A 87 -16.40 4.61 -3.12
N ILE A 88 -16.90 4.48 -1.90
CA ILE A 88 -17.56 3.25 -1.42
C ILE A 88 -18.88 3.09 -2.18
N THR A 89 -18.88 2.17 -3.12
CA THR A 89 -20.02 1.71 -3.90
C THR A 89 -20.80 0.62 -3.14
N LYS A 90 -22.02 0.28 -3.60
CA LYS A 90 -22.85 -0.75 -2.96
C LYS A 90 -22.11 -2.09 -2.83
N GLU A 91 -21.24 -2.47 -3.77
CA GLU A 91 -20.49 -3.73 -3.67
C GLU A 91 -19.44 -3.75 -2.55
N LYS A 92 -18.98 -2.57 -2.08
CA LYS A 92 -17.97 -2.44 -1.04
C LYS A 92 -18.56 -2.36 0.37
N ILE A 93 -19.85 -2.04 0.51
CA ILE A 93 -20.56 -1.87 1.80
C ILE A 93 -20.38 -3.06 2.75
N PRO A 94 -20.53 -4.34 2.32
CA PRO A 94 -20.38 -5.48 3.23
C PRO A 94 -18.98 -5.62 3.85
N TYR A 95 -17.97 -4.97 3.27
CA TYR A 95 -16.57 -5.03 3.72
C TYR A 95 -16.18 -3.86 4.63
N VAL A 96 -17.01 -2.81 4.70
CA VAL A 96 -16.71 -1.60 5.49
C VAL A 96 -16.57 -1.93 6.97
N ASP A 97 -17.43 -2.79 7.53
CA ASP A 97 -17.32 -3.25 8.93
C ASP A 97 -15.96 -3.93 9.20
N ARG A 98 -15.46 -4.70 8.23
CA ARG A 98 -14.15 -5.35 8.32
C ARG A 98 -13.00 -4.33 8.29
N TRP A 99 -13.12 -3.28 7.50
CA TRP A 99 -12.13 -2.18 7.46
C TRP A 99 -12.15 -1.36 8.75
N ILE A 100 -13.33 -1.11 9.33
CA ILE A 100 -13.47 -0.44 10.63
C ILE A 100 -12.81 -1.30 11.72
N LYS A 101 -13.13 -2.59 11.79
CA LYS A 101 -12.52 -3.52 12.76
C LYS A 101 -11.00 -3.56 12.62
N PHE A 102 -10.48 -3.56 11.39
CA PHE A 102 -9.04 -3.49 11.13
C PHE A 102 -8.44 -2.19 11.65
N ALA A 103 -9.06 -1.04 11.36
CA ALA A 103 -8.57 0.25 11.81
C ALA A 103 -8.54 0.34 13.34
N THR A 104 -9.58 -0.16 14.02
CA THR A 104 -9.62 -0.23 15.48
C THR A 104 -8.56 -1.19 16.04
N SER A 105 -8.33 -2.35 15.43
CA SER A 105 -7.33 -3.31 15.93
C SER A 105 -5.88 -2.85 15.72
N HIS A 106 -5.63 -1.97 14.76
CA HIS A 106 -4.30 -1.41 14.47
C HIS A 106 -4.10 -0.01 15.05
N ASN A 107 -5.04 0.44 15.90
CA ASN A 107 -5.00 1.73 16.59
C ASN A 107 -4.75 2.91 15.64
N VAL A 108 -5.40 2.86 14.48
CA VAL A 108 -5.27 3.88 13.43
C VAL A 108 -5.75 5.24 13.95
N GLU A 109 -4.89 6.25 13.91
CA GLU A 109 -5.23 7.60 14.41
C GLU A 109 -6.24 8.33 13.50
N ASN A 110 -6.16 8.12 12.18
CA ASN A 110 -7.01 8.79 11.19
C ASN A 110 -7.66 7.78 10.24
N LEU A 111 -8.99 7.73 10.21
CA LEU A 111 -9.80 6.90 9.31
C LEU A 111 -10.70 7.79 8.45
N SER A 112 -10.50 7.77 7.13
CA SER A 112 -11.34 8.51 6.18
C SER A 112 -12.19 7.55 5.34
N LEU A 113 -13.52 7.73 5.34
CA LEU A 113 -14.45 6.94 4.52
C LEU A 113 -15.21 7.86 3.56
N ASN A 114 -14.97 7.71 2.26
CA ASN A 114 -15.65 8.42 1.18
C ASN A 114 -16.80 7.57 0.63
N PHE A 115 -18.04 7.96 0.95
CA PHE A 115 -19.24 7.34 0.41
C PHE A 115 -19.75 8.18 -0.77
N SER A 116 -19.76 7.65 -2.01
CA SER A 116 -20.51 8.35 -3.06
C SER A 116 -22.00 8.11 -2.85
N ARG A 117 -22.76 9.20 -2.82
CA ARG A 117 -24.18 9.13 -3.11
C ARG A 117 -24.33 9.05 -4.62
N TYR A 118 -24.71 7.88 -5.12
CA TYR A 118 -25.26 7.80 -6.46
C TYR A 118 -26.59 8.54 -6.47
N TYR A 119 -26.60 9.78 -6.98
CA TYR A 119 -27.83 10.38 -7.47
C TYR A 119 -28.17 9.67 -8.78
N TYR A 120 -29.09 8.71 -8.71
CA TYR A 120 -29.75 8.18 -9.89
C TYR A 120 -30.70 9.28 -10.40
N TYR A 121 -30.40 9.87 -11.56
CA TYR A 121 -31.39 10.60 -12.32
C TYR A 121 -32.26 9.58 -13.08
N TYR A 122 -33.57 9.82 -13.00
CA TYR A 122 -34.67 8.98 -13.47
C TYR A 122 -34.62 8.69 -14.98
#